data_AF-A0A060SPA9-F1
#
_entry.id   AF-A0A060SPA9-F1
#
_cell.length_a   1.000
_cell.length_b   1.000
_cell.length_c   1.000
_cell.angle_alpha   90.00
_cell.angle_beta   90.00
_cell.angle_gamma   90.00
#
_symmetry.space_group_name_H-M   'P 1'
#
loop_
_entity.id
_entity.type
_entity.pdbx_description
1 polymer ?
#
loop_
_entity_poly.entity_id
_entity_poly.type
_entity_poly.pdbx_seq_one_letter_code
_entity_poly.pdbx_strand_id
1 'polypeptide(L)'
;MLFLTSTGEEHMMQTYNGFKTLSSSLSGPPDPSPVPLKACQCPGLCCVSMKMMGLQAPQAAFLLITALCFLSSCSCIEAKFLTKKALHAKQAEAAVRHLPRAAESQAATNTGVKNITFTDPRASAFYVDGSTIPDVDWDVGPSWSGLLPISSDPNETRKLFFWFFPPGPQGNLDDLIFWTNGGPGCSSLEGLLQENGDEDQVAAEVVGFLQQFLDVFKELRGKKLYVTGESYAGMYVPYITNYIFEHPTALNLSMTGFWVSDPVLGWDVVQTQIPAVDFVHKYQGVFSFKYVGLLPLPGRSTEADPGCDVWDEIFDAALKVNPAFDIYRIFDTWPILWDVLGFPGSFPQVQSPIYFDREDVKRVIHAPLNVTWEECSDINVFPRGDHSLPPAFTVLPSVIEKSERAVIVHGLADFILIAEGTRIVIQNMTWNGKQGFQTPIQNDSFVVEGMGALGTAHTERGLTFFEVALSGHM
;
A
#
# COMPACT_ATOMS: atom_id res chain seq x y z
N MET A 1 27.38 -22.68 -23.65
CA MET A 1 26.00 -23.17 -23.81
C MET A 1 25.63 -23.90 -22.53
N LEU A 2 25.13 -23.16 -21.54
CA LEU A 2 24.38 -23.65 -20.40
C LEU A 2 23.58 -22.45 -19.91
N PHE A 3 22.26 -22.54 -20.09
CA PHE A 3 21.30 -21.54 -19.68
C PHE A 3 21.09 -21.67 -18.17
N LEU A 4 21.23 -20.57 -17.43
CA LEU A 4 20.59 -20.40 -16.13
C LEU A 4 19.52 -19.33 -16.35
N THR A 5 18.28 -19.79 -16.42
CA THR A 5 17.08 -18.97 -16.48
C THR A 5 16.86 -18.34 -15.12
N SER A 6 16.98 -17.02 -15.06
CA SER A 6 16.57 -16.15 -13.95
C SER A 6 15.08 -15.88 -14.10
N THR A 7 14.26 -16.51 -13.26
CA THR A 7 12.80 -16.28 -13.16
C THR A 7 12.50 -16.03 -11.68
N GLY A 8 12.95 -14.90 -11.16
CA GLY A 8 12.76 -14.52 -9.77
C GLY A 8 12.31 -13.08 -9.73
N GLU A 9 10.99 -12.89 -9.72
CA GLU A 9 10.26 -11.61 -9.55
C GLU A 9 8.77 -11.75 -9.91
N GLU A 10 8.37 -12.86 -10.55
CA GLU A 10 6.97 -13.07 -10.95
C GLU A 10 5.98 -13.18 -9.77
N HIS A 11 6.41 -13.44 -8.52
CA HIS A 11 5.45 -13.72 -7.44
C HIS A 11 4.68 -12.50 -6.92
N MET A 12 5.28 -11.31 -6.75
CA MET A 12 4.50 -10.11 -6.38
C MET A 12 3.56 -9.65 -7.51
N MET A 13 3.97 -9.83 -8.78
CA MET A 13 3.09 -9.57 -9.93
C MET A 13 2.00 -10.65 -10.09
N GLN A 14 2.25 -11.89 -9.65
CA GLN A 14 1.25 -12.96 -9.64
C GLN A 14 0.22 -12.78 -8.52
N THR A 15 0.52 -12.10 -7.42
CA THR A 15 -0.50 -11.75 -6.41
C THR A 15 -1.55 -10.80 -7.01
N TYR A 16 -1.12 -9.79 -7.78
CA TYR A 16 -2.02 -8.88 -8.50
C TYR A 16 -2.80 -9.55 -9.66
N ASN A 17 -2.15 -10.41 -10.45
CA ASN A 17 -2.81 -11.12 -11.56
C ASN A 17 -3.65 -12.35 -11.12
N GLY A 18 -3.28 -12.99 -10.01
CA GLY A 18 -3.97 -14.14 -9.40
C GLY A 18 -5.35 -13.78 -8.84
N PHE A 19 -5.53 -12.50 -8.47
CA PHE A 19 -6.80 -11.91 -8.07
C PHE A 19 -7.93 -12.12 -9.09
N LYS A 20 -7.62 -12.14 -10.40
CA LYS A 20 -8.62 -12.36 -11.46
C LYS A 20 -8.94 -13.84 -11.68
N THR A 21 -7.98 -14.75 -11.52
CA THR A 21 -8.12 -16.18 -11.88
C THR A 21 -8.76 -17.04 -10.80
N LEU A 22 -8.54 -16.77 -9.51
CA LEU A 22 -9.12 -17.56 -8.40
C LEU A 22 -10.66 -17.47 -8.31
N SER A 23 -11.26 -16.38 -8.79
CA SER A 23 -12.71 -16.12 -8.72
C SER A 23 -13.57 -17.02 -9.61
N SER A 24 -12.99 -17.69 -10.61
CA SER A 24 -13.75 -18.58 -11.52
C SER A 24 -14.20 -19.89 -10.86
N SER A 25 -13.72 -20.20 -9.65
CA SER A 25 -13.94 -21.49 -8.97
C SER A 25 -14.90 -21.46 -7.77
N LEU A 26 -15.35 -20.30 -7.30
CA LEU A 26 -16.13 -20.16 -6.05
C LEU A 26 -17.64 -19.93 -6.27
N SER A 27 -18.26 -20.68 -7.19
CA SER A 27 -19.72 -20.67 -7.41
C SER A 27 -20.44 -21.83 -6.68
N GLY A 28 -20.20 -21.98 -5.38
CA GLY A 28 -20.86 -22.97 -4.53
C GLY A 28 -21.39 -22.36 -3.22
N PRO A 29 -22.54 -22.83 -2.69
CA PRO A 29 -23.03 -22.38 -1.38
C PRO A 29 -22.03 -22.75 -0.27
N PRO A 30 -21.93 -21.95 0.81
CA PRO A 30 -20.95 -22.16 1.88
C PRO A 30 -21.22 -23.48 2.62
N ASP A 31 -20.22 -24.34 2.66
CA ASP A 31 -20.22 -25.55 3.48
C ASP A 31 -19.91 -25.16 4.95
N PRO A 32 -20.78 -25.46 5.94
CA PRO A 32 -20.56 -25.14 7.34
C PRO A 32 -19.52 -26.04 8.04
N SER A 33 -18.77 -26.84 7.28
CA SER A 33 -17.73 -27.73 7.80
C SER A 33 -16.49 -26.95 8.29
N PRO A 34 -15.84 -27.38 9.39
CA PRO A 34 -14.57 -26.80 9.81
C PRO A 34 -13.51 -26.96 8.72
N VAL A 35 -12.76 -25.89 8.41
CA VAL A 35 -11.64 -25.90 7.45
C VAL A 35 -10.35 -26.19 8.23
N PRO A 36 -9.81 -27.42 8.23
CA PRO A 36 -8.51 -27.69 8.80
C PRO A 36 -7.42 -27.20 7.86
N LEU A 37 -6.55 -26.30 8.32
CA LEU A 37 -5.24 -26.09 7.70
C LEU A 37 -4.44 -27.37 7.91
N LYS A 38 -4.19 -28.11 6.83
CA LYS A 38 -3.34 -29.31 6.86
C LYS A 38 -1.88 -28.85 6.89
N ALA A 39 -1.10 -29.36 7.82
CA ALA A 39 0.34 -29.19 7.79
C ALA A 39 0.92 -29.75 6.48
N CYS A 40 1.47 -28.89 5.64
CA CYS A 40 2.28 -29.28 4.49
C CYS A 40 3.55 -29.98 5.00
N GLN A 41 3.72 -31.26 4.64
CA GLN A 41 4.96 -31.99 4.90
C GLN A 41 6.00 -31.60 3.82
N CYS A 42 6.95 -30.74 4.17
CA CYS A 42 8.12 -30.49 3.34
C CYS A 42 9.00 -31.76 3.29
N PRO A 43 9.29 -32.35 2.12
CA PRO A 43 10.19 -33.49 2.03
C PRO A 43 11.65 -33.01 2.09
N GLY A 44 12.24 -32.97 3.30
CA GLY A 44 13.66 -32.62 3.45
C GLY A 44 14.20 -32.60 4.88
N LEU A 45 14.59 -33.78 5.39
CA LEU A 45 15.48 -34.08 6.52
C LEU A 45 15.63 -33.05 7.67
N CYS A 46 15.02 -33.34 8.82
CA CYS A 46 15.74 -33.82 10.01
C CYS A 46 14.74 -34.31 11.07
N CYS A 47 14.50 -35.63 11.12
CA CYS A 47 13.81 -36.28 12.23
C CYS A 47 14.67 -36.22 13.49
N VAL A 48 14.24 -35.50 14.53
CA VAL A 48 14.61 -35.84 15.90
C VAL A 48 13.43 -36.57 16.53
N SER A 49 13.64 -37.88 16.69
CA SER A 49 12.75 -38.82 17.36
C SER A 49 12.52 -38.41 18.82
N MET A 50 11.27 -38.17 19.21
CA MET A 50 10.85 -38.23 20.60
C MET A 50 9.98 -39.46 20.82
N LYS A 51 10.54 -40.35 21.65
CA LYS A 51 10.02 -41.63 22.13
C LYS A 51 8.54 -41.57 22.54
N MET A 52 7.79 -42.54 22.02
CA MET A 52 6.50 -42.97 22.57
C MET A 52 6.67 -43.49 23.99
N MET A 53 5.81 -43.02 24.91
CA MET A 53 5.38 -43.77 26.09
C MET A 53 3.87 -43.97 25.98
N GLY A 54 3.47 -45.23 25.92
CA GLY A 54 2.11 -45.63 25.60
C GLY A 54 1.14 -45.52 26.76
N LEU A 55 -0.15 -45.62 26.42
CA LEU A 55 -1.20 -46.11 27.29
C LEU A 55 -2.38 -46.62 26.44
N GLN A 56 -2.84 -47.81 26.80
CA GLN A 56 -3.97 -48.52 26.21
C GLN A 56 -5.30 -47.90 26.67
N ALA A 57 -6.25 -47.79 25.75
CA ALA A 57 -7.69 -47.72 26.02
C ALA A 57 -8.17 -49.08 26.60
N PRO A 58 -9.28 -49.18 27.38
CA PRO A 58 -10.58 -48.64 26.97
C PRO A 58 -11.46 -48.07 28.11
N GLN A 59 -12.45 -47.23 27.74
CA GLN A 59 -13.81 -47.35 28.27
C GLN A 59 -14.77 -46.40 27.54
N ALA A 60 -15.70 -47.00 26.81
CA ALA A 60 -16.92 -46.39 26.30
C ALA A 60 -17.97 -46.36 27.41
N ALA A 61 -18.46 -45.19 27.79
CA ALA A 61 -19.78 -44.93 28.37
C ALA A 61 -19.89 -43.47 28.85
N PHE A 62 -20.05 -42.51 27.94
CA PHE A 62 -20.57 -41.17 28.30
C PHE A 62 -21.05 -40.42 27.04
N LEU A 63 -22.03 -41.00 26.35
CA LEU A 63 -22.68 -40.38 25.19
C LEU A 63 -24.16 -40.78 25.19
N LEU A 64 -24.94 -40.20 26.10
CA LEU A 64 -26.41 -40.32 26.08
C LEU A 64 -27.18 -39.26 26.88
N ILE A 65 -26.57 -38.13 27.27
CA ILE A 65 -27.27 -37.07 28.04
C ILE A 65 -27.18 -35.66 27.41
N THR A 66 -26.46 -35.45 26.30
CA THR A 66 -26.36 -34.14 25.63
C THR A 66 -27.25 -33.97 24.39
N ALA A 67 -28.19 -34.89 24.14
CA ALA A 67 -29.04 -34.86 22.94
C ALA A 67 -30.46 -34.29 23.14
N LEU A 68 -30.81 -33.76 24.32
CA LEU A 68 -32.20 -33.37 24.64
C LEU A 68 -32.43 -31.89 25.03
N CYS A 69 -31.44 -31.01 24.94
CA CYS A 69 -31.62 -29.58 25.26
C CYS A 69 -31.53 -28.61 24.05
N PHE A 70 -31.44 -29.10 22.81
CA PHE A 70 -31.33 -28.24 21.62
C PHE A 70 -32.62 -28.13 20.77
N LEU A 71 -33.79 -28.26 21.38
CA LEU A 71 -35.09 -28.19 20.67
C LEU A 71 -36.05 -27.11 21.18
N SER A 72 -35.56 -25.99 21.72
CA SER A 72 -36.41 -24.83 22.01
C SER A 72 -35.67 -23.50 21.89
N SER A 73 -35.38 -23.06 20.67
CA SER A 73 -35.29 -21.64 20.26
C SER A 73 -34.90 -21.51 18.79
N CYS A 74 -35.71 -22.05 17.88
CA CYS A 74 -35.63 -21.67 16.48
C CYS A 74 -36.50 -20.41 16.28
N SER A 75 -35.92 -19.23 16.51
CA SER A 75 -36.49 -17.99 15.97
C SER A 75 -35.92 -17.81 14.57
N CYS A 76 -36.77 -17.94 13.56
CA CYS A 76 -36.41 -17.67 12.17
C CYS A 76 -35.97 -16.20 12.03
N ILE A 77 -34.67 -15.96 11.81
CA ILE A 77 -34.18 -14.66 11.34
C ILE A 77 -34.34 -14.66 9.82
N GLU A 78 -35.38 -13.98 9.33
CA GLU A 78 -35.43 -13.58 7.92
C GLU A 78 -34.28 -12.59 7.66
N ALA A 79 -33.25 -13.02 6.93
CA ALA A 79 -32.28 -12.12 6.33
C ALA A 79 -33.00 -11.25 5.29
N LYS A 80 -33.47 -10.06 5.70
CA LYS A 80 -34.02 -9.07 4.78
C LYS A 80 -32.85 -8.43 4.01
N PHE A 81 -32.71 -8.79 2.74
CA PHE A 81 -31.83 -8.08 1.80
C PHE A 81 -32.24 -6.61 1.75
N LEU A 82 -31.34 -5.70 2.15
CA LEU A 82 -31.54 -4.27 2.00
C LEU A 82 -31.49 -3.92 0.50
N THR A 83 -32.51 -3.22 0.01
CA THR A 83 -32.45 -2.61 -1.33
C THR A 83 -31.35 -1.54 -1.37
N LYS A 84 -30.68 -1.34 -2.52
CA LYS A 84 -29.64 -0.30 -2.71
C LYS A 84 -30.06 1.09 -2.20
N LYS A 85 -31.33 1.48 -2.40
CA LYS A 85 -31.88 2.75 -1.90
C LYS A 85 -31.91 2.84 -0.37
N ALA A 86 -32.25 1.73 0.30
CA ALA A 86 -32.25 1.66 1.76
C ALA A 86 -30.83 1.64 2.34
N LEU A 87 -29.87 1.04 1.61
CA LEU A 87 -28.46 1.09 1.95
C LEU A 87 -27.92 2.52 1.86
N HIS A 88 -28.17 3.22 0.74
CA HIS A 88 -27.74 4.62 0.56
C HIS A 88 -28.36 5.56 1.62
N ALA A 89 -29.62 5.34 1.99
CA ALA A 89 -30.27 6.13 3.05
C ALA A 89 -29.61 5.89 4.42
N LYS A 90 -29.25 4.64 4.74
CA LYS A 90 -28.52 4.33 5.97
C LYS A 90 -27.07 4.81 5.95
N GLN A 91 -26.41 4.79 4.80
CA GLN A 91 -25.07 5.35 4.61
C GLN A 91 -25.07 6.86 4.80
N ALA A 92 -26.06 7.58 4.25
CA ALA A 92 -26.25 9.01 4.50
C ALA A 92 -26.52 9.29 5.99
N GLU A 93 -27.31 8.45 6.66
CA GLU A 93 -27.58 8.59 8.10
C GLU A 93 -26.34 8.29 8.96
N ALA A 94 -25.53 7.29 8.59
CA ALA A 94 -24.28 6.94 9.27
C ALA A 94 -23.20 8.00 9.06
N ALA A 95 -23.08 8.55 7.86
CA ALA A 95 -22.20 9.69 7.56
C ALA A 95 -22.54 10.88 8.46
N VAL A 96 -23.82 11.17 8.67
CA VAL A 96 -24.27 12.24 9.58
C VAL A 96 -23.97 11.93 11.06
N ARG A 97 -23.96 10.65 11.47
CA ARG A 97 -23.61 10.24 12.86
C ARG A 97 -22.12 10.24 13.16
N HIS A 98 -21.26 10.12 12.15
CA HIS A 98 -19.80 10.16 12.30
C HIS A 98 -19.20 11.53 11.99
N LEU A 99 -20.00 12.51 11.56
CA LEU A 99 -19.64 13.90 11.74
C LEU A 99 -19.51 14.17 13.24
N PRO A 100 -18.38 14.72 13.72
CA PRO A 100 -18.29 15.22 15.08
C PRO A 100 -19.48 16.14 15.32
N ARG A 101 -20.25 15.91 16.39
CA ARG A 101 -21.24 16.88 16.86
C ARG A 101 -20.49 18.20 16.97
N ALA A 102 -20.81 19.14 16.09
CA ALA A 102 -20.13 20.41 15.97
C ALA A 102 -19.93 21.00 17.36
N ALA A 103 -18.71 20.86 17.90
CA ALA A 103 -18.16 21.96 18.67
C ALA A 103 -18.25 23.13 17.70
N GLU A 104 -18.84 24.23 18.14
CA GLU A 104 -18.76 25.53 17.46
C GLU A 104 -17.28 25.95 17.41
N SER A 105 -16.49 25.23 16.62
CA SER A 105 -15.33 25.76 15.94
C SER A 105 -15.94 26.76 14.98
N GLN A 106 -15.73 28.04 15.28
CA GLN A 106 -15.90 29.10 14.30
C GLN A 106 -15.40 28.57 12.96
N ALA A 107 -16.31 28.47 11.98
CA ALA A 107 -15.95 28.17 10.61
C ALA A 107 -14.83 29.13 10.22
N ALA A 108 -13.60 28.66 10.29
CA ALA A 108 -12.45 29.40 9.85
C ALA A 108 -12.57 29.45 8.33
N THR A 109 -13.11 30.55 7.84
CA THR A 109 -13.10 30.98 6.44
C THR A 109 -11.66 31.28 6.02
N ASN A 110 -10.76 30.32 6.16
CA ASN A 110 -9.36 30.45 5.82
C ASN A 110 -8.99 29.29 4.90
N THR A 111 -9.57 29.29 3.70
CA THR A 111 -9.15 28.50 2.53
C THR A 111 -7.79 28.95 1.99
N GLY A 112 -6.88 29.42 2.87
CA GLY A 112 -5.67 30.16 2.55
C GLY A 112 -4.58 29.31 1.92
N VAL A 113 -4.85 28.72 0.76
CA VAL A 113 -3.83 28.20 -0.14
C VAL A 113 -2.86 29.34 -0.42
N LYS A 114 -1.56 29.08 -0.30
CA LYS A 114 -0.56 30.11 -0.59
C LYS A 114 -0.52 30.33 -2.09
N ASN A 115 -0.79 31.55 -2.53
CA ASN A 115 -0.80 31.88 -3.95
C ASN A 115 0.61 31.73 -4.54
N ILE A 116 0.73 30.80 -5.49
CA ILE A 116 1.86 30.71 -6.41
C ILE A 116 1.39 31.26 -7.75
N THR A 117 2.23 32.08 -8.40
CA THR A 117 1.95 32.60 -9.74
C THR A 117 3.05 32.15 -10.67
N PHE A 118 2.67 31.50 -11.77
CA PHE A 118 3.59 31.06 -12.81
C PHE A 118 3.62 32.07 -13.95
N THR A 119 4.81 32.50 -14.35
CA THR A 119 4.99 33.51 -15.41
C THR A 119 5.09 32.91 -16.81
N ASP A 120 5.31 31.60 -16.93
CA ASP A 120 5.27 30.92 -18.23
C ASP A 120 3.81 30.78 -18.70
N PRO A 121 3.45 31.28 -19.90
CA PRO A 121 2.08 31.20 -20.39
C PRO A 121 1.60 29.75 -20.57
N ARG A 122 2.51 28.77 -20.77
CA ARG A 122 2.14 27.35 -20.86
C ARG A 122 1.52 26.83 -19.57
N ALA A 123 1.90 27.37 -18.40
CA ALA A 123 1.32 26.98 -17.12
C ALA A 123 -0.20 27.21 -17.09
N SER A 124 -0.72 28.24 -17.78
CA SER A 124 -2.16 28.51 -17.84
C SER A 124 -2.96 27.39 -18.52
N ALA A 125 -2.35 26.63 -19.43
CA ALA A 125 -3.01 25.52 -20.11
C ALA A 125 -3.26 24.32 -19.18
N PHE A 126 -2.58 24.26 -18.03
CA PHE A 126 -2.76 23.22 -17.02
C PHE A 126 -3.66 23.67 -15.87
N TYR A 127 -4.06 24.95 -15.82
CA TYR A 127 -4.77 25.50 -14.66
C TYR A 127 -6.14 24.84 -14.44
N VAL A 128 -6.41 24.45 -13.20
CA VAL A 128 -7.68 23.88 -12.74
C VAL A 128 -8.27 24.83 -11.69
N ASP A 129 -9.52 25.24 -11.94
CA ASP A 129 -10.33 25.96 -10.96
C ASP A 129 -10.95 24.96 -9.99
N GLY A 130 -10.43 24.90 -8.76
CA GLY A 130 -10.85 23.98 -7.72
C GLY A 130 -12.33 24.08 -7.35
N SER A 131 -12.98 25.21 -7.61
CA SER A 131 -14.42 25.41 -7.36
C SER A 131 -15.33 24.75 -8.41
N THR A 132 -14.74 24.27 -9.52
CA THR A 132 -15.47 23.68 -10.65
C THR A 132 -15.38 22.16 -10.71
N ILE A 133 -14.70 21.53 -9.74
CA ILE A 133 -14.53 20.08 -9.68
C ILE A 133 -15.89 19.43 -9.38
N PRO A 134 -16.41 18.52 -10.24
CA PRO A 134 -17.74 17.94 -10.07
C PRO A 134 -17.91 17.22 -8.72
N ASP A 135 -19.06 17.35 -8.07
CA ASP A 135 -19.38 16.67 -6.80
C ASP A 135 -18.39 16.93 -5.64
N VAL A 136 -17.56 17.97 -5.74
CA VAL A 136 -16.78 18.53 -4.64
C VAL A 136 -17.45 19.83 -4.20
N ASP A 137 -18.04 19.84 -3.01
CA ASP A 137 -18.90 20.93 -2.51
C ASP A 137 -18.13 22.06 -1.80
N TRP A 138 -16.81 22.03 -1.86
CA TRP A 138 -15.90 23.03 -1.32
C TRP A 138 -14.85 23.43 -2.36
N ASP A 139 -14.29 24.64 -2.22
CA ASP A 139 -13.24 25.12 -3.11
C ASP A 139 -11.90 24.46 -2.76
N VAL A 140 -11.42 23.58 -3.65
CA VAL A 140 -10.10 22.94 -3.53
C VAL A 140 -8.94 23.94 -3.64
N GLY A 141 -9.22 25.11 -4.23
CA GLY A 141 -8.23 26.11 -4.56
C GLY A 141 -7.56 25.87 -5.92
N PRO A 142 -6.66 26.77 -6.33
CA PRO A 142 -5.99 26.68 -7.63
C PRO A 142 -5.06 25.47 -7.67
N SER A 143 -5.12 24.70 -8.76
CA SER A 143 -4.19 23.59 -9.03
C SER A 143 -3.82 23.52 -10.51
N TRP A 144 -2.88 22.65 -10.86
CA TRP A 144 -2.44 22.47 -12.25
C TRP A 144 -2.34 21.00 -12.61
N SER A 145 -3.00 20.56 -13.67
CA SER A 145 -2.94 19.16 -14.11
C SER A 145 -2.94 19.00 -15.62
N GLY A 146 -2.44 17.87 -16.07
CA GLY A 146 -2.41 17.49 -17.48
C GLY A 146 -1.21 16.64 -17.82
N LEU A 147 -0.95 16.46 -19.12
CA LEU A 147 0.13 15.63 -19.63
C LEU A 147 1.39 16.45 -19.97
N LEU A 148 2.55 16.00 -19.48
CA LEU A 148 3.87 16.49 -19.90
C LEU A 148 4.74 15.35 -20.43
N PRO A 149 5.60 15.61 -21.42
CA PRO A 149 6.56 14.63 -21.91
C PRO A 149 7.59 14.29 -20.83
N ILE A 150 8.15 13.09 -20.90
CA ILE A 150 9.19 12.63 -19.95
C ILE A 150 10.61 13.00 -20.37
N SER A 151 10.78 13.57 -21.56
CA SER A 151 12.08 14.01 -22.05
C SER A 151 11.94 15.18 -23.01
N SER A 152 13.07 15.82 -23.33
CA SER A 152 13.16 16.91 -24.31
C SER A 152 13.37 16.44 -25.75
N ASP A 153 13.35 15.12 -26.01
CA ASP A 153 13.43 14.58 -27.37
C ASP A 153 12.22 15.08 -28.19
N PRO A 154 12.45 15.72 -29.35
CA PRO A 154 11.37 16.14 -30.24
C PRO A 154 10.43 15.00 -30.70
N ASN A 155 10.89 13.76 -30.64
CA ASN A 155 10.11 12.56 -30.97
C ASN A 155 9.57 11.83 -29.73
N GLU A 156 9.67 12.41 -28.53
CA GLU A 156 9.10 11.82 -27.32
C GLU A 156 7.58 11.69 -27.45
N THR A 157 7.11 10.45 -27.38
CA THR A 157 5.68 10.13 -27.48
C THR A 157 5.08 9.86 -26.11
N ARG A 158 5.90 9.50 -25.13
CA ARG A 158 5.48 9.15 -23.78
C ARG A 158 5.28 10.40 -22.95
N LYS A 159 4.24 10.38 -22.12
CA LYS A 159 3.86 11.50 -21.27
C LYS A 159 3.37 10.98 -19.93
N LEU A 160 3.66 11.72 -18.87
CA LEU A 160 3.07 11.47 -17.56
C LEU A 160 1.98 12.51 -17.30
N PHE A 161 0.87 12.03 -16.73
CA PHE A 161 -0.14 12.90 -16.16
C PHE A 161 0.33 13.35 -14.79
N PHE A 162 0.18 14.64 -14.49
CA PHE A 162 0.49 15.19 -13.17
C PHE A 162 -0.69 16.00 -12.65
N TRP A 163 -0.77 16.15 -11.33
CA TRP A 163 -1.63 17.12 -10.67
C TRP A 163 -0.88 17.79 -9.52
N PHE A 164 -0.58 19.07 -9.71
CA PHE A 164 0.20 19.89 -8.79
C PHE A 164 -0.73 20.81 -7.98
N PHE A 165 -0.52 20.84 -6.67
CA PHE A 165 -1.21 21.70 -5.72
C PHE A 165 -0.20 22.63 -5.01
N PRO A 166 -0.49 23.92 -4.87
CA PRO A 166 0.27 24.79 -3.98
C PRO A 166 0.11 24.36 -2.51
N PRO A 167 1.05 24.75 -1.65
CA PRO A 167 0.94 24.44 -0.23
C PRO A 167 -0.28 25.12 0.40
N GLY A 168 -0.96 24.38 1.27
CA GLY A 168 -2.00 24.92 2.14
C GLY A 168 -1.45 25.96 3.13
N PRO A 169 -2.31 26.50 4.02
CA PRO A 169 -1.94 27.61 4.92
C PRO A 169 -0.70 27.34 5.77
N GLN A 170 -0.54 26.10 6.24
CA GLN A 170 0.59 25.68 7.08
C GLN A 170 1.79 25.16 6.28
N GLY A 171 1.62 24.91 4.97
CA GLY A 171 2.68 24.39 4.11
C GLY A 171 3.76 25.44 3.81
N ASN A 172 4.93 24.98 3.39
CA ASN A 172 6.06 25.85 3.08
C ASN A 172 6.15 26.10 1.57
N LEU A 173 6.41 27.34 1.15
CA LEU A 173 6.61 27.67 -0.26
C LEU A 173 7.99 27.26 -0.76
N ASP A 174 8.95 26.99 0.12
CA ASP A 174 10.31 26.57 -0.25
C ASP A 174 10.44 25.06 -0.46
N ASP A 175 9.41 24.29 -0.09
CA ASP A 175 9.40 22.83 -0.20
C ASP A 175 8.57 22.38 -1.42
N LEU A 176 9.06 21.37 -2.12
CA LEU A 176 8.39 20.66 -3.21
C LEU A 176 8.36 19.18 -2.85
N ILE A 177 7.17 18.61 -2.80
CA ILE A 177 6.96 17.19 -2.51
C ILE A 177 6.56 16.51 -3.82
N PHE A 178 7.32 15.50 -4.22
CA PHE A 178 6.97 14.60 -5.31
C PHE A 178 6.42 13.31 -4.71
N TRP A 179 5.21 12.93 -5.10
CA TRP A 179 4.51 11.75 -4.59
C TRP A 179 4.31 10.70 -5.69
N THR A 180 4.58 9.43 -5.37
CA THR A 180 4.34 8.26 -6.23
C THR A 180 3.89 7.07 -5.39
N ASN A 181 2.91 6.27 -5.81
CA ASN A 181 2.63 4.98 -5.13
C ASN A 181 3.28 3.83 -5.90
N GLY A 182 2.93 2.62 -5.50
CA GLY A 182 3.46 1.38 -6.00
C GLY A 182 2.57 0.69 -7.03
N GLY A 183 2.11 -0.52 -6.68
CA GLY A 183 1.46 -1.47 -7.57
C GLY A 183 2.33 -2.71 -7.81
N PRO A 184 3.32 -2.69 -8.72
CA PRO A 184 3.73 -1.58 -9.61
C PRO A 184 2.68 -1.28 -10.69
N GLY A 185 2.47 0.00 -11.04
CA GLY A 185 1.52 0.40 -12.09
C GLY A 185 0.15 0.89 -11.62
N CYS A 186 0.02 1.20 -10.33
CA CYS A 186 -1.10 2.01 -9.85
C CYS A 186 -0.98 3.46 -10.38
N SER A 187 -1.95 4.34 -10.17
CA SER A 187 -2.06 5.66 -10.87
C SER A 187 -2.07 6.83 -9.88
N SER A 188 -1.19 7.84 -9.84
CA SER A 188 -1.00 8.89 -8.76
C SER A 188 -2.16 9.82 -8.44
N LEU A 189 -3.31 9.54 -9.03
CA LEU A 189 -4.62 9.90 -8.47
C LEU A 189 -5.09 8.90 -7.37
N GLU A 190 -4.25 7.88 -7.20
CA GLU A 190 -3.90 6.79 -6.28
C GLU A 190 -2.31 6.69 -6.35
N GLY A 191 -1.55 5.95 -7.21
CA GLY A 191 -0.06 6.15 -7.56
C GLY A 191 0.72 5.54 -8.78
N LEU A 192 1.20 6.34 -9.77
CA LEU A 192 1.61 6.19 -11.21
C LEU A 192 2.98 5.55 -11.55
N LEU A 193 3.02 4.47 -12.37
CA LEU A 193 4.05 4.19 -13.39
C LEU A 193 3.54 3.24 -14.50
N GLN A 194 3.22 3.74 -15.70
CA GLN A 194 2.98 2.88 -16.86
C GLN A 194 4.21 2.86 -17.77
N GLU A 195 4.62 1.64 -18.12
CA GLU A 195 5.70 1.26 -19.04
C GLU A 195 7.07 1.81 -18.69
N ASN A 196 7.88 1.02 -17.96
CA ASN A 196 9.29 1.31 -17.80
C ASN A 196 10.19 0.08 -17.66
N GLY A 197 11.48 0.25 -17.95
CA GLY A 197 12.48 -0.76 -17.59
C GLY A 197 12.71 -0.80 -16.07
N ASP A 198 13.83 -1.39 -15.64
CA ASP A 198 14.26 -1.43 -14.23
C ASP A 198 14.18 -0.05 -13.50
N GLU A 199 14.27 -0.06 -12.18
CA GLU A 199 14.15 1.13 -11.32
C GLU A 199 15.16 2.22 -11.66
N ASP A 200 16.33 1.87 -12.22
CA ASP A 200 17.30 2.84 -12.71
C ASP A 200 16.75 3.61 -13.93
N GLN A 201 16.05 2.93 -14.85
CA GLN A 201 15.34 3.55 -15.96
C GLN A 201 14.17 4.39 -15.47
N VAL A 202 13.35 3.87 -14.55
CA VAL A 202 12.26 4.64 -13.91
C VAL A 202 12.80 5.93 -13.30
N ALA A 203 13.90 5.86 -12.55
CA ALA A 203 14.52 7.01 -11.92
C ALA A 203 14.94 8.07 -12.94
N ALA A 204 15.58 7.65 -14.04
CA ALA A 204 15.99 8.55 -15.11
C ALA A 204 14.78 9.24 -15.79
N GLU A 205 13.68 8.52 -15.99
CA GLU A 205 12.49 9.07 -16.63
C GLU A 205 11.70 10.02 -15.73
N VAL A 206 11.59 9.73 -14.43
CA VAL A 206 11.01 10.66 -13.47
C VAL A 206 11.83 11.95 -13.43
N VAL A 207 13.16 11.84 -13.46
CA VAL A 207 14.03 13.03 -13.54
C VAL A 207 13.82 13.80 -14.84
N GLY A 208 13.72 13.10 -15.98
CA GLY A 208 13.41 13.72 -17.26
C GLY A 208 12.06 14.45 -17.25
N PHE A 209 11.03 13.83 -16.70
CA PHE A 209 9.73 14.48 -16.48
C PHE A 209 9.85 15.71 -15.58
N LEU A 210 10.56 15.61 -14.46
CA LEU A 210 10.74 16.74 -13.53
C LEU A 210 11.49 17.90 -14.19
N GLN A 211 12.42 17.65 -15.12
CA GLN A 211 13.04 18.70 -15.93
C GLN A 211 11.98 19.43 -16.78
N GLN A 212 11.11 18.68 -17.47
CA GLN A 212 10.05 19.25 -18.31
C GLN A 212 9.01 20.00 -17.47
N PHE A 213 8.68 19.49 -16.29
CA PHE A 213 7.84 20.15 -15.31
C PHE A 213 8.44 21.47 -14.84
N LEU A 214 9.72 21.50 -14.43
CA LEU A 214 10.42 22.72 -14.00
C LEU A 214 10.67 23.72 -15.13
N ASP A 215 10.55 23.30 -16.39
CA ASP A 215 10.58 24.21 -17.54
C ASP A 215 9.28 24.99 -17.71
N VAL A 216 8.14 24.40 -17.38
CA VAL A 216 6.83 25.09 -17.35
C VAL A 216 6.66 25.86 -16.04
N PHE A 217 7.02 25.25 -14.91
CA PHE A 217 6.82 25.77 -13.56
C PHE A 217 8.14 26.26 -12.95
N LYS A 218 8.86 27.13 -13.67
CA LYS A 218 10.22 27.58 -13.34
C LYS A 218 10.36 28.26 -11.97
N GLU A 219 9.30 28.80 -11.41
CA GLU A 219 9.22 29.36 -10.05
C GLU A 219 9.41 28.30 -8.95
N LEU A 220 9.36 27.02 -9.31
CA LEU A 220 9.66 25.89 -8.43
C LEU A 220 11.14 25.52 -8.39
N ARG A 221 11.97 26.08 -9.28
CA ARG A 221 13.42 25.83 -9.29
C ARG A 221 14.07 26.35 -8.01
N GLY A 222 15.08 25.63 -7.52
CA GLY A 222 15.81 25.94 -6.29
C GLY A 222 15.08 25.56 -5.00
N LYS A 223 13.86 25.00 -5.07
CA LYS A 223 13.14 24.49 -3.90
C LYS A 223 13.79 23.24 -3.33
N LYS A 224 13.51 22.98 -2.05
CA LYS A 224 13.85 21.72 -1.38
C LYS A 224 12.94 20.62 -1.91
N LEU A 225 13.53 19.56 -2.47
CA LEU A 225 12.80 18.42 -2.97
C LEU A 225 12.75 17.32 -1.91
N TYR A 226 11.54 16.83 -1.67
CA TYR A 226 11.26 15.60 -0.95
C TYR A 226 10.61 14.61 -1.91
N VAL A 227 11.17 13.41 -2.02
CA VAL A 227 10.62 12.32 -2.85
C VAL A 227 9.90 11.37 -1.92
N THR A 228 8.62 11.16 -2.15
CA THR A 228 7.75 10.43 -1.23
C THR A 228 6.89 9.40 -1.93
N GLY A 229 6.46 8.37 -1.21
CA GLY A 229 5.57 7.38 -1.78
C GLY A 229 5.11 6.30 -0.83
N GLU A 230 4.41 5.30 -1.35
CA GLU A 230 3.97 4.13 -0.58
C GLU A 230 4.10 2.81 -1.34
N SER A 231 4.05 1.68 -0.63
CA SER A 231 3.98 0.34 -1.22
C SER A 231 5.24 0.00 -2.03
N TYR A 232 5.07 -0.45 -3.28
CA TYR A 232 6.18 -0.65 -4.22
C TYR A 232 6.99 0.64 -4.50
N ALA A 233 6.51 1.84 -4.16
CA ALA A 233 7.35 3.03 -4.15
C ALA A 233 8.53 2.94 -3.17
N GLY A 234 8.52 1.96 -2.26
CA GLY A 234 9.71 1.53 -1.52
C GLY A 234 10.89 1.18 -2.43
N MET A 235 10.64 0.69 -3.65
CA MET A 235 11.65 0.51 -4.70
C MET A 235 11.93 1.85 -5.39
N TYR A 236 10.90 2.57 -5.86
CA TYR A 236 11.07 3.78 -6.66
C TYR A 236 11.76 4.92 -5.92
N VAL A 237 11.33 5.23 -4.70
CA VAL A 237 11.77 6.41 -3.95
C VAL A 237 13.28 6.37 -3.68
N PRO A 238 13.88 5.27 -3.16
CA PRO A 238 15.32 5.18 -2.99
C PRO A 238 16.10 5.27 -4.30
N TYR A 239 15.63 4.63 -5.37
CA TYR A 239 16.31 4.66 -6.67
C TYR A 239 16.27 6.05 -7.32
N ILE A 240 15.10 6.70 -7.34
CA ILE A 240 14.94 8.10 -7.78
C ILE A 240 15.85 9.02 -6.97
N THR A 241 15.82 8.88 -5.64
CA THR A 241 16.61 9.72 -4.74
C THR A 241 18.11 9.52 -4.95
N ASN A 242 18.57 8.28 -5.09
CA ASN A 242 19.96 7.98 -5.35
C ASN A 242 20.42 8.56 -6.69
N TYR A 243 19.61 8.40 -7.74
CA TYR A 243 19.90 8.96 -9.06
C TYR A 243 20.09 10.48 -8.98
N ILE A 244 19.22 11.21 -8.27
CA ILE A 244 19.33 12.67 -8.10
C ILE A 244 20.60 13.04 -7.34
N PHE A 245 20.95 12.30 -6.28
CA PHE A 245 22.19 12.53 -5.53
C PHE A 245 23.45 12.27 -6.37
N GLU A 246 23.42 11.30 -7.28
CA GLU A 246 24.52 10.98 -8.18
C GLU A 246 24.61 11.97 -9.37
N HIS A 247 23.51 12.65 -9.69
CA HIS A 247 23.42 13.62 -10.77
C HIS A 247 22.95 15.00 -10.27
N PRO A 248 23.72 15.68 -9.41
CA PRO A 248 23.30 16.91 -8.72
C PRO A 248 23.03 18.12 -9.64
N THR A 249 23.37 18.02 -10.93
CA THR A 249 23.08 19.06 -11.94
C THR A 249 21.89 18.73 -12.82
N ALA A 250 21.31 17.52 -12.70
CA ALA A 250 20.19 17.07 -13.53
C ALA A 250 18.88 17.77 -13.18
N LEU A 251 18.68 18.15 -11.91
CA LEU A 251 17.50 18.89 -11.47
C LEU A 251 17.91 20.19 -10.78
N ASN A 252 17.24 21.29 -11.15
CA ASN A 252 17.40 22.56 -10.45
C ASN A 252 16.51 22.57 -9.19
N LEU A 253 16.77 21.62 -8.29
CA LEU A 253 16.12 21.41 -7.00
C LEU A 253 17.17 20.92 -6.00
N SER A 254 16.97 21.21 -4.71
CA SER A 254 17.83 20.71 -3.65
C SER A 254 17.24 19.43 -3.07
N MET A 255 17.76 18.26 -3.47
CA MET A 255 17.33 17.00 -2.88
C MET A 255 17.60 17.00 -1.37
N THR A 256 16.54 16.94 -0.57
CA THR A 256 16.59 17.18 0.88
C THR A 256 16.28 15.92 1.68
N GLY A 257 15.37 15.08 1.20
CA GLY A 257 15.01 13.87 1.93
C GLY A 257 13.95 13.03 1.25
N PHE A 258 13.58 11.94 1.90
CA PHE A 258 12.54 11.05 1.43
C PHE A 258 11.61 10.60 2.57
N TRP A 259 10.40 10.22 2.18
CA TRP A 259 9.41 9.57 3.03
C TRP A 259 8.85 8.37 2.28
N VAL A 260 8.76 7.20 2.89
CA VAL A 260 8.03 6.11 2.28
C VAL A 260 7.14 5.37 3.28
N SER A 261 5.88 5.15 2.91
CA SER A 261 4.87 4.44 3.69
C SER A 261 4.75 2.99 3.25
N ASP A 262 4.60 2.09 4.22
CA ASP A 262 4.36 0.66 4.04
C ASP A 262 5.17 0.07 2.86
N PRO A 263 6.51 0.18 2.87
CA PRO A 263 7.31 0.04 1.65
C PRO A 263 7.81 -1.37 1.36
N VAL A 264 7.97 -1.69 0.07
CA VAL A 264 8.86 -2.77 -0.38
C VAL A 264 10.31 -2.28 -0.30
N LEU A 265 11.14 -2.88 0.57
CA LEU A 265 12.55 -2.50 0.78
C LEU A 265 13.51 -3.68 0.65
N GLY A 266 12.99 -4.90 0.77
CA GLY A 266 13.74 -6.15 0.84
C GLY A 266 13.08 -7.23 -0.01
N TRP A 267 13.58 -8.45 0.12
CA TRP A 267 13.00 -9.61 -0.55
C TRP A 267 11.64 -9.97 0.08
N ASP A 268 10.69 -10.42 -0.74
CA ASP A 268 9.34 -10.83 -0.32
C ASP A 268 9.37 -11.86 0.82
N VAL A 269 10.27 -12.85 0.75
CA VAL A 269 10.40 -13.86 1.82
C VAL A 269 10.66 -13.22 3.19
N VAL A 270 11.39 -12.10 3.23
CA VAL A 270 11.76 -11.41 4.48
C VAL A 270 10.65 -10.46 4.92
N GLN A 271 10.06 -9.70 3.99
CA GLN A 271 9.07 -8.68 4.32
C GLN A 271 7.66 -9.24 4.55
N THR A 272 7.31 -10.33 3.88
CA THR A 272 5.94 -10.82 3.78
C THR A 272 5.79 -12.20 4.40
N GLN A 273 6.58 -13.18 3.93
CA GLN A 273 6.39 -14.59 4.27
C GLN A 273 6.79 -14.91 5.72
N ILE A 274 8.00 -14.52 6.13
CA ILE A 274 8.51 -14.76 7.49
C ILE A 274 7.59 -14.18 8.58
N PRO A 275 7.14 -12.91 8.51
CA PRO A 275 6.32 -12.34 9.58
C PRO A 275 4.84 -12.74 9.54
N ALA A 276 4.34 -13.38 8.48
CA ALA A 276 2.90 -13.65 8.29
C ALA A 276 2.26 -14.42 9.47
N VAL A 277 2.92 -15.46 9.98
CA VAL A 277 2.40 -16.28 11.08
C VAL A 277 2.32 -15.50 12.39
N ASP A 278 3.38 -14.73 12.69
CA ASP A 278 3.41 -13.91 13.91
C ASP A 278 2.38 -12.78 13.84
N PHE A 279 2.15 -12.23 12.64
CA PHE A 279 1.08 -11.26 12.40
C PHE A 279 -0.30 -11.86 12.69
N VAL A 280 -0.58 -13.08 12.21
CA VAL A 280 -1.83 -13.80 12.50
C VAL A 280 -1.98 -14.05 14.01
N HIS A 281 -0.92 -14.42 14.72
CA HIS A 281 -0.97 -14.61 16.17
C HIS A 281 -1.26 -13.30 16.92
N LYS A 282 -0.61 -12.20 16.51
CA LYS A 282 -0.85 -10.86 17.05
C LYS A 282 -2.30 -10.44 16.88
N TYR A 283 -2.89 -10.75 15.71
CA TYR A 283 -4.28 -10.44 15.38
C TYR A 283 -5.21 -11.66 15.42
N GLN A 284 -4.96 -12.62 16.30
CA GLN A 284 -5.72 -13.89 16.36
C GLN A 284 -7.24 -13.70 16.50
N GLY A 285 -7.68 -12.61 17.15
CA GLY A 285 -9.10 -12.28 17.29
C GLY A 285 -9.76 -11.82 15.98
N VAL A 286 -8.98 -11.28 15.05
CA VAL A 286 -9.42 -10.86 13.72
C VAL A 286 -9.49 -12.07 12.79
N PHE A 287 -8.38 -12.80 12.66
CA PHE A 287 -8.30 -13.98 11.79
C PHE A 287 -9.18 -15.12 12.27
N SER A 288 -9.34 -15.27 13.60
CA SER A 288 -10.23 -16.25 14.24
C SER A 288 -10.03 -17.70 13.76
N PHE A 289 -8.83 -18.03 13.29
CA PHE A 289 -8.49 -19.37 12.86
C PHE A 289 -8.52 -20.35 14.04
N LYS A 290 -9.21 -21.48 13.87
CA LYS A 290 -9.21 -22.56 14.85
C LYS A 290 -7.94 -23.41 14.69
N TYR A 291 -6.79 -22.91 15.15
CA TYR A 291 -5.53 -23.65 14.98
C TYR A 291 -5.32 -24.79 15.98
N VAL A 292 -4.67 -25.84 15.47
CA VAL A 292 -4.02 -26.92 16.24
C VAL A 292 -2.63 -27.18 15.62
N GLY A 293 -1.62 -26.35 15.91
CA GLY A 293 -0.21 -26.62 15.56
C GLY A 293 0.57 -25.46 14.90
N LEU A 294 1.89 -25.62 14.81
CA LEU A 294 2.81 -24.70 14.14
C LEU A 294 2.76 -24.89 12.61
N LEU A 295 2.79 -23.79 11.85
CA LEU A 295 2.97 -23.81 10.39
C LEU A 295 4.43 -24.12 10.03
N PRO A 296 4.70 -24.79 8.89
CA PRO A 296 6.07 -25.06 8.44
C PRO A 296 6.80 -23.75 8.09
N LEU A 297 8.09 -23.66 8.43
CA LEU A 297 8.94 -22.51 8.07
C LEU A 297 9.46 -22.65 6.63
N PRO A 298 9.65 -21.54 5.89
CA PRO A 298 10.24 -21.57 4.56
C PRO A 298 11.67 -22.11 4.61
N GLY A 299 12.07 -22.79 3.53
CA GLY A 299 13.39 -23.40 3.37
C GLY A 299 14.55 -22.39 3.24
N ARG A 300 15.60 -22.73 2.48
CA ARG A 300 16.81 -21.87 2.30
C ARG A 300 16.71 -20.90 1.10
N SER A 301 15.55 -20.75 0.49
CA SER A 301 15.34 -19.93 -0.71
C SER A 301 15.00 -18.48 -0.36
N THR A 302 15.33 -17.54 -1.24
CA THR A 302 14.86 -16.14 -1.19
C THR A 302 13.44 -15.96 -1.75
N GLU A 303 12.90 -17.03 -2.34
CA GLU A 303 11.53 -17.16 -2.81
C GLU A 303 10.83 -18.22 -1.94
N ALA A 304 9.55 -18.02 -1.61
CA ALA A 304 8.78 -19.09 -1.00
C ALA A 304 8.67 -20.25 -2.01
N ASP A 305 9.11 -21.45 -1.63
CA ASP A 305 8.69 -22.66 -2.34
C ASP A 305 7.15 -22.66 -2.41
N PRO A 306 6.50 -23.11 -3.50
CA PRO A 306 5.03 -23.16 -3.57
C PRO A 306 4.34 -23.96 -2.44
N GLY A 307 5.10 -24.80 -1.70
CA GLY A 307 4.64 -25.48 -0.48
C GLY A 307 4.98 -24.78 0.84
N CYS A 308 5.55 -23.57 0.77
CA CYS A 308 5.98 -22.68 1.85
C CYS A 308 5.46 -21.24 1.65
N ASP A 309 4.52 -21.01 0.73
CA ASP A 309 3.83 -19.73 0.56
C ASP A 309 2.77 -19.57 1.64
N VAL A 310 3.27 -19.30 2.85
CA VAL A 310 2.44 -19.25 4.05
C VAL A 310 1.52 -18.03 4.02
N TRP A 311 1.96 -16.95 3.36
CA TRP A 311 1.14 -15.75 3.23
C TRP A 311 -0.12 -16.00 2.39
N ASP A 312 -0.01 -16.60 1.20
CA ASP A 312 -1.16 -16.92 0.36
C ASP A 312 -2.10 -17.91 1.05
N GLU A 313 -1.56 -18.93 1.73
CA GLU A 313 -2.38 -19.87 2.53
C GLU A 313 -3.19 -19.17 3.63
N ILE A 314 -2.57 -18.20 4.32
CA ILE A 314 -3.23 -17.39 5.35
C ILE A 314 -4.31 -16.52 4.70
N PHE A 315 -4.01 -15.86 3.59
CA PHE A 315 -4.94 -14.97 2.91
C PHE A 315 -6.18 -15.75 2.41
N ASP A 316 -5.97 -16.88 1.75
CA ASP A 316 -7.03 -17.79 1.31
C ASP A 316 -7.89 -18.29 2.48
N ALA A 317 -7.27 -18.57 3.62
CA ALA A 317 -7.99 -18.97 4.82
C ALA A 317 -8.79 -17.79 5.41
N ALA A 318 -8.22 -16.58 5.41
CA ALA A 318 -8.87 -15.38 5.93
C ALA A 318 -10.14 -15.05 5.11
N LEU A 319 -10.07 -15.13 3.78
CA LEU A 319 -11.23 -14.93 2.89
C LEU A 319 -12.36 -15.94 3.13
N LYS A 320 -12.03 -17.20 3.51
CA LYS A 320 -13.04 -18.22 3.86
C LYS A 320 -13.76 -17.90 5.17
N VAL A 321 -13.06 -17.27 6.12
CA VAL A 321 -13.63 -16.87 7.41
C VAL A 321 -14.40 -15.56 7.29
N ASN A 322 -13.81 -14.58 6.63
CA ASN A 322 -14.37 -13.27 6.38
C ASN A 322 -14.28 -12.96 4.87
N PRO A 323 -15.37 -13.13 4.11
CA PRO A 323 -15.39 -12.74 2.69
C PRO A 323 -15.24 -11.23 2.43
N ALA A 324 -15.24 -10.39 3.48
CA ALA A 324 -14.88 -8.97 3.44
C ALA A 324 -13.45 -8.70 3.95
N PHE A 325 -12.61 -9.73 4.11
CA PHE A 325 -11.24 -9.54 4.57
C PHE A 325 -10.46 -8.71 3.55
N ASP A 326 -9.76 -7.70 4.03
CA ASP A 326 -8.93 -6.82 3.22
C ASP A 326 -7.48 -6.85 3.70
N ILE A 327 -6.57 -7.19 2.79
CA ILE A 327 -5.13 -7.27 3.07
C ILE A 327 -4.53 -5.89 3.36
N TYR A 328 -5.12 -4.83 2.81
CA TYR A 328 -4.68 -3.46 3.04
C TYR A 328 -5.11 -2.95 4.42
N ARG A 329 -6.18 -3.51 5.00
CA ARG A 329 -6.61 -3.19 6.37
C ARG A 329 -7.44 -4.32 6.96
N ILE A 330 -6.81 -5.12 7.82
CA ILE A 330 -7.39 -6.39 8.32
C ILE A 330 -8.69 -6.26 9.15
N PHE A 331 -9.06 -5.05 9.57
CA PHE A 331 -10.26 -4.82 10.38
C PHE A 331 -11.54 -4.69 9.54
N ASP A 332 -11.43 -4.81 8.22
CA ASP A 332 -12.54 -4.54 7.32
C ASP A 332 -13.58 -5.66 7.31
N THR A 333 -14.83 -5.24 7.32
CA THR A 333 -16.01 -6.10 7.43
C THR A 333 -17.17 -5.53 6.63
N TRP A 334 -18.16 -6.37 6.33
CA TRP A 334 -19.36 -5.91 5.63
C TRP A 334 -20.17 -4.89 6.46
N PRO A 335 -20.77 -3.87 5.82
CA PRO A 335 -20.78 -3.62 4.38
C PRO A 335 -19.54 -2.86 3.90
N ILE A 336 -19.00 -3.26 2.74
CA ILE A 336 -17.97 -2.51 2.03
C ILE A 336 -18.58 -1.16 1.57
N LEU A 337 -17.91 -0.06 1.89
CA LEU A 337 -18.35 1.27 1.52
C LEU A 337 -18.10 1.54 0.03
N TRP A 338 -18.75 2.58 -0.51
CA TRP A 338 -18.45 3.01 -1.85
C TRP A 338 -17.09 3.70 -1.87
N ASP A 339 -16.24 3.28 -2.80
CA ASP A 339 -14.95 3.86 -3.09
C ASP A 339 -14.99 4.61 -4.43
N VAL A 340 -14.49 5.85 -4.38
CA VAL A 340 -14.43 6.79 -5.50
C VAL A 340 -13.46 6.34 -6.60
N LEU A 341 -12.44 5.57 -6.21
CA LEU A 341 -11.41 5.01 -7.08
C LEU A 341 -11.88 3.68 -7.70
N GLY A 342 -12.94 3.08 -7.16
CA GLY A 342 -13.50 1.85 -7.68
C GLY A 342 -12.72 0.60 -7.23
N PHE A 343 -11.78 0.76 -6.30
CA PHE A 343 -10.95 -0.27 -5.68
C PHE A 343 -11.19 -0.34 -4.17
N PRO A 344 -12.26 -1.01 -3.74
CA PRO A 344 -12.64 -1.01 -2.34
C PRO A 344 -11.78 -1.93 -1.44
N GLY A 345 -10.58 -2.30 -1.87
CA GLY A 345 -9.67 -3.24 -1.23
C GLY A 345 -9.56 -4.58 -1.97
N SER A 346 -9.43 -5.66 -1.22
CA SER A 346 -9.17 -7.03 -1.70
C SER A 346 -10.34 -7.71 -2.44
N PHE A 347 -11.11 -6.98 -3.23
CA PHE A 347 -12.35 -7.45 -3.84
C PHE A 347 -12.27 -7.44 -5.37
N PRO A 348 -12.74 -8.51 -6.05
CA PRO A 348 -12.72 -8.56 -7.52
C PRO A 348 -13.74 -7.62 -8.17
N GLN A 349 -14.60 -6.97 -7.38
CA GLN A 349 -15.71 -6.16 -7.87
C GLN A 349 -15.30 -4.70 -7.91
N VAL A 350 -14.94 -4.23 -9.11
CA VAL A 350 -14.76 -2.81 -9.36
C VAL A 350 -16.07 -2.08 -9.11
N GLN A 351 -16.03 -1.06 -8.25
CA GLN A 351 -17.20 -0.25 -7.97
C GLN A 351 -17.34 0.84 -9.03
N SER A 352 -18.55 0.99 -9.58
CA SER A 352 -18.84 1.97 -10.63
C SER A 352 -20.04 2.86 -10.26
N PRO A 353 -20.08 4.11 -10.75
CA PRO A 353 -19.11 4.75 -11.65
C PRO A 353 -17.80 5.12 -10.93
N ILE A 354 -16.67 5.01 -11.63
CA ILE A 354 -15.38 5.48 -11.14
C ILE A 354 -15.31 6.99 -11.33
N TYR A 355 -14.98 7.72 -10.27
CA TYR A 355 -15.05 9.18 -10.28
C TYR A 355 -14.11 9.80 -11.34
N PHE A 356 -12.85 9.36 -11.38
CA PHE A 356 -11.84 9.85 -12.33
C PHE A 356 -12.05 9.37 -13.78
N ASP A 357 -12.89 8.37 -14.01
CA ASP A 357 -13.20 7.92 -15.37
C ASP A 357 -14.31 8.77 -16.04
N ARG A 358 -15.04 9.59 -15.26
CA ARG A 358 -16.11 10.45 -15.78
C ARG A 358 -15.58 11.54 -16.72
N GLU A 359 -16.32 11.76 -17.80
CA GLU A 359 -15.94 12.75 -18.82
C GLU A 359 -15.90 14.19 -18.27
N ASP A 360 -16.86 14.57 -17.41
CA ASP A 360 -16.90 15.90 -16.80
C ASP A 360 -15.71 16.15 -15.87
N VAL A 361 -15.33 15.15 -15.08
CA VAL A 361 -14.12 15.19 -14.24
C VAL A 361 -12.87 15.30 -15.09
N LYS A 362 -12.71 14.43 -16.10
CA LYS A 362 -11.54 14.46 -17.01
C LYS A 362 -11.37 15.79 -17.72
N ARG A 363 -12.47 16.43 -18.14
CA ARG A 363 -12.43 17.76 -18.77
C ARG A 363 -11.90 18.83 -17.82
N VAL A 364 -12.30 18.82 -16.56
CA VAL A 364 -11.87 19.81 -15.56
C VAL A 364 -10.40 19.66 -15.22
N ILE A 365 -9.89 18.43 -15.13
CA ILE A 365 -8.49 18.14 -14.77
C ILE A 365 -7.57 17.98 -15.99
N HIS A 366 -8.03 18.32 -17.19
CA HIS A 366 -7.27 18.21 -18.45
C HIS A 366 -6.74 16.79 -18.73
N ALA A 367 -7.46 15.76 -18.29
CA ALA A 367 -7.14 14.37 -18.56
C ALA A 367 -7.65 13.94 -19.96
N PRO A 368 -7.00 12.97 -20.63
CA PRO A 368 -7.46 12.46 -21.92
C PRO A 368 -8.85 11.81 -21.84
N LEU A 369 -9.77 12.26 -22.70
CA LEU A 369 -11.15 11.74 -22.73
C LEU A 369 -11.27 10.34 -23.33
N ASN A 370 -10.27 9.91 -24.11
CA ASN A 370 -10.25 8.63 -24.82
C ASN A 370 -9.43 7.55 -24.10
N VAL A 371 -8.96 7.83 -22.88
CA VAL A 371 -8.25 6.87 -22.03
C VAL A 371 -9.18 6.51 -20.88
N THR A 372 -9.39 5.21 -20.65
CA THR A 372 -10.10 4.73 -19.48
C THR A 372 -9.19 4.87 -18.27
N TRP A 373 -9.67 5.52 -17.21
CA TRP A 373 -8.95 5.56 -15.95
C TRP A 373 -9.26 4.26 -15.20
N GLU A 374 -8.20 3.64 -14.71
CA GLU A 374 -8.23 2.56 -13.72
C GLU A 374 -7.18 2.91 -12.67
N GLU A 375 -7.39 2.47 -11.44
CA GLU A 375 -6.43 2.70 -10.37
C GLU A 375 -5.12 1.98 -10.67
N CYS A 376 -5.15 0.65 -10.88
CA CYS A 376 -3.97 -0.15 -11.20
C CYS A 376 -4.09 -0.81 -12.56
N SER A 377 -3.02 -0.65 -13.34
CA SER A 377 -2.90 -1.14 -14.70
C SER A 377 -2.72 -2.66 -14.75
N ASP A 378 -3.51 -3.34 -15.57
CA ASP A 378 -3.26 -4.77 -15.90
C ASP A 378 -2.06 -4.96 -16.84
N ILE A 379 -1.58 -3.88 -17.44
CA ILE A 379 -0.43 -3.93 -18.34
C ILE A 379 0.82 -4.08 -17.48
N ASN A 380 1.58 -5.15 -17.72
CA ASN A 380 2.87 -5.35 -17.07
C ASN A 380 3.78 -4.15 -17.35
N VAL A 381 4.08 -3.42 -16.28
CA VAL A 381 4.87 -2.19 -16.36
C VAL A 381 6.36 -2.45 -16.54
N PHE A 382 6.83 -3.66 -16.23
CA PHE A 382 8.17 -4.17 -16.49
C PHE A 382 8.12 -5.31 -17.53
N PRO A 383 7.83 -5.03 -18.82
CA PRO A 383 7.62 -6.05 -19.83
C PRO A 383 8.86 -6.92 -20.13
N ARG A 384 10.04 -6.51 -19.62
CA ARG A 384 11.31 -7.24 -19.73
C ARG A 384 11.78 -7.85 -18.42
N GLY A 385 10.94 -7.83 -17.38
CA GLY A 385 11.32 -8.08 -16.00
C GLY A 385 11.87 -6.82 -15.34
N ASP A 386 11.74 -6.77 -14.02
CA ASP A 386 12.58 -5.92 -13.20
C ASP A 386 13.92 -6.69 -13.01
N HIS A 387 15.02 -5.98 -12.82
CA HIS A 387 16.32 -6.58 -12.54
C HIS A 387 17.01 -5.88 -11.36
N SER A 388 16.28 -5.00 -10.68
CA SER A 388 16.77 -4.23 -9.58
C SER A 388 16.84 -5.07 -8.32
N LEU A 389 17.89 -4.84 -7.55
CA LEU A 389 18.00 -5.44 -6.24
C LEU A 389 17.19 -4.63 -5.23
N PRO A 390 16.63 -5.25 -4.18
CA PRO A 390 15.89 -4.50 -3.19
C PRO A 390 16.75 -3.40 -2.54
N PRO A 391 16.20 -2.20 -2.33
CA PRO A 391 16.96 -1.00 -2.07
C PRO A 391 17.71 -1.05 -0.73
N ALA A 392 17.23 -1.79 0.27
CA ALA A 392 17.95 -1.98 1.53
C ALA A 392 19.30 -2.68 1.39
N PHE A 393 19.52 -3.43 0.29
CA PHE A 393 20.79 -4.10 -0.03
C PHE A 393 21.67 -3.29 -0.98
N THR A 394 21.14 -2.21 -1.57
CA THR A 394 21.82 -1.40 -2.58
C THR A 394 21.84 0.08 -2.22
N VAL A 395 20.83 0.83 -2.63
CA VAL A 395 20.85 2.30 -2.67
C VAL A 395 20.38 2.96 -1.38
N LEU A 396 19.49 2.31 -0.62
CA LEU A 396 18.84 2.91 0.56
C LEU A 396 19.83 3.35 1.65
N PRO A 397 20.89 2.59 2.01
CA PRO A 397 21.87 3.07 2.98
C PRO A 397 22.50 4.40 2.58
N SER A 398 22.93 4.53 1.31
CA SER A 398 23.55 5.76 0.82
C SER A 398 22.56 6.92 0.78
N VAL A 399 21.31 6.63 0.41
CA VAL A 399 20.22 7.62 0.39
C VAL A 399 19.92 8.15 1.79
N ILE A 400 19.87 7.27 2.81
CA ILE A 400 19.70 7.68 4.21
C ILE A 400 20.87 8.57 4.66
N GLU A 401 22.11 8.19 4.33
CA GLU A 401 23.31 8.93 4.73
C GLU A 401 23.40 10.33 4.11
N LYS A 402 22.89 10.51 2.90
CA LYS A 402 22.89 11.78 2.16
C LYS A 402 21.68 12.67 2.44
N SER A 403 20.59 12.10 2.96
CA SER A 403 19.35 12.83 3.23
C SER A 403 19.42 13.63 4.53
N GLU A 404 18.90 14.85 4.53
CA GLU A 404 18.65 15.60 5.78
C GLU A 404 17.48 14.99 6.56
N ARG A 405 16.52 14.37 5.85
CA ARG A 405 15.37 13.68 6.43
C ARG A 405 15.11 12.37 5.68
N ALA A 406 15.22 11.25 6.37
CA ALA A 406 14.86 9.94 5.86
C ALA A 406 13.78 9.35 6.76
N VAL A 407 12.59 9.10 6.21
CA VAL A 407 11.45 8.60 6.96
C VAL A 407 10.90 7.33 6.31
N ILE A 408 10.69 6.30 7.12
CA ILE A 408 9.93 5.10 6.77
C ILE A 408 8.77 5.01 7.75
N VAL A 409 7.54 4.86 7.27
CA VAL A 409 6.34 4.66 8.12
C VAL A 409 5.66 3.35 7.77
N HIS A 410 4.97 2.76 8.73
CA HIS A 410 4.20 1.53 8.54
C HIS A 410 2.88 1.57 9.33
N GLY A 411 1.77 1.26 8.69
CA GLY A 411 0.54 0.89 9.36
C GLY A 411 0.63 -0.50 9.99
N LEU A 412 0.23 -0.62 11.26
CA LEU A 412 0.33 -1.90 11.98
C LEU A 412 -0.77 -2.91 11.57
N ALA A 413 -1.79 -2.49 10.84
CA ALA A 413 -2.88 -3.33 10.34
C ALA A 413 -2.75 -3.69 8.85
N ASP A 414 -1.63 -3.31 8.23
CA ASP A 414 -1.27 -3.74 6.88
C ASP A 414 -0.83 -5.22 6.92
N PHE A 415 -1.49 -6.05 6.11
CA PHE A 415 -1.14 -7.46 5.92
C PHE A 415 -0.49 -7.71 4.56
N ILE A 416 -0.64 -6.83 3.56
CA ILE A 416 0.07 -6.99 2.29
C ILE A 416 1.58 -6.75 2.49
N LEU A 417 1.95 -5.74 3.27
CA LEU A 417 3.31 -5.51 3.71
C LEU A 417 3.31 -5.43 5.22
N ILE A 418 4.12 -6.25 5.88
CA ILE A 418 4.03 -6.40 7.34
C ILE A 418 5.16 -5.60 8.01
N ALA A 419 4.78 -4.74 8.96
CA ALA A 419 5.72 -3.89 9.70
C ALA A 419 6.90 -4.66 10.32
N GLU A 420 6.65 -5.85 10.88
CA GLU A 420 7.69 -6.74 11.39
C GLU A 420 8.70 -7.16 10.31
N GLY A 421 8.27 -7.38 9.06
CA GLY A 421 9.14 -7.66 7.93
C GLY A 421 10.07 -6.48 7.62
N THR A 422 9.51 -5.27 7.56
CA THR A 422 10.28 -4.03 7.39
C THR A 422 11.29 -3.82 8.52
N ARG A 423 10.94 -4.14 9.78
CA ARG A 423 11.90 -4.12 10.90
C ARG A 423 13.07 -5.09 10.68
N ILE A 424 12.81 -6.31 10.20
CA ILE A 424 13.87 -7.30 9.91
C ILE A 424 14.81 -6.76 8.83
N VAL A 425 14.26 -6.17 7.76
CA VAL A 425 15.05 -5.55 6.70
C VAL A 425 15.93 -4.44 7.24
N ILE A 426 15.36 -3.49 8.00
CA ILE A 426 16.13 -2.39 8.63
C ILE A 426 17.20 -2.93 9.57
N GLN A 427 16.88 -3.94 10.38
CA GLN A 427 17.83 -4.52 11.33
C GLN A 427 19.00 -5.22 10.64
N ASN A 428 18.82 -5.73 9.42
CA ASN A 428 19.87 -6.33 8.61
C ASN A 428 20.68 -5.31 7.80
N MET A 429 20.11 -4.13 7.53
CA MET A 429 20.76 -3.04 6.79
C MET A 429 21.88 -2.38 7.57
N THR A 430 22.99 -2.01 6.91
CA THR A 430 24.08 -1.23 7.50
C THR A 430 24.09 0.18 6.91
N TRP A 431 23.98 1.19 7.77
CA TRP A 431 24.10 2.60 7.38
C TRP A 431 24.89 3.37 8.44
N ASN A 432 25.57 4.45 8.05
CA ASN A 432 26.39 5.26 8.94
C ASN A 432 27.35 4.42 9.81
N GLY A 433 27.88 3.34 9.22
CA GLY A 433 28.89 2.47 9.83
C GLY A 433 28.42 1.43 10.86
N LYS A 434 27.12 1.23 11.11
CA LYS A 434 26.64 0.12 11.96
C LYS A 434 25.39 -0.57 11.40
N GLN A 435 25.25 -1.86 11.67
CA GLN A 435 24.12 -2.68 11.21
C GLN A 435 22.92 -2.58 12.15
N GLY A 436 21.73 -2.30 11.59
CA GLY A 436 20.46 -2.27 12.30
C GLY A 436 20.37 -1.18 13.36
N PHE A 437 19.20 -0.98 13.96
CA PHE A 437 19.11 -0.07 15.11
C PHE A 437 19.96 -0.59 16.26
N GLN A 438 20.67 0.32 16.93
CA GLN A 438 21.56 0.01 18.05
C GLN A 438 20.84 0.08 19.39
N THR A 439 19.66 0.69 19.40
CA THR A 439 18.80 0.82 20.58
C THR A 439 17.41 0.28 20.29
N PRO A 440 16.74 -0.36 21.26
CA PRO A 440 15.38 -0.85 21.06
C PRO A 440 14.40 0.28 20.77
N ILE A 441 13.51 0.06 19.81
CA ILE A 441 12.34 0.91 19.55
C ILE A 441 11.50 0.98 20.83
N GLN A 442 11.23 2.18 21.30
CA GLN A 442 10.41 2.38 22.50
C GLN A 442 8.93 2.26 22.15
N ASN A 443 8.18 1.53 22.98
CA ASN A 443 6.73 1.47 22.84
C ASN A 443 6.11 2.84 23.13
N ASP A 444 4.97 3.12 22.50
CA ASP A 444 4.14 4.31 22.76
C ASP A 444 4.87 5.65 22.59
N SER A 445 5.96 5.67 21.80
CA SER A 445 6.78 6.87 21.58
C SER A 445 6.22 7.80 20.52
N PHE A 446 5.26 7.36 19.70
CA PHE A 446 4.54 8.23 18.78
C PHE A 446 3.26 8.74 19.44
N VAL A 447 3.30 10.00 19.90
CA VAL A 447 2.20 10.65 20.61
C VAL A 447 1.62 11.78 19.76
N VAL A 448 0.33 11.71 19.49
CA VAL A 448 -0.43 12.78 18.82
C VAL A 448 -1.14 13.62 19.87
N GLU A 449 -0.97 14.95 19.78
CA GLU A 449 -1.58 15.88 20.72
C GLU A 449 -3.10 15.70 20.76
N GLY A 450 -3.65 15.52 21.95
CA GLY A 450 -5.09 15.30 22.17
C GLY A 450 -5.58 13.87 21.90
N MET A 451 -4.76 12.99 21.30
CA MET A 451 -5.12 11.59 21.03
C MET A 451 -4.32 10.57 21.87
N GLY A 452 -3.14 10.96 22.36
CA GLY A 452 -2.27 10.08 23.13
C GLY A 452 -1.32 9.27 22.24
N ALA A 453 -0.82 8.16 22.75
CA ALA A 453 0.07 7.28 21.99
C ALA A 453 -0.71 6.54 20.90
N LEU A 454 -0.27 6.71 19.65
CA LEU A 454 -0.85 6.09 18.46
C LEU A 454 0.15 5.19 17.73
N GLY A 455 1.20 4.75 18.42
CA GLY A 455 2.18 3.80 17.89
C GLY A 455 3.60 4.10 18.38
N THR A 456 4.58 3.84 17.53
CA THR A 456 6.00 4.02 17.87
C THR A 456 6.71 4.91 16.86
N ALA A 457 7.71 5.63 17.33
CA ALA A 457 8.64 6.42 16.56
C ALA A 457 10.05 6.17 17.08
N HIS A 458 10.97 5.87 16.17
CA HIS A 458 12.38 5.66 16.50
C HIS A 458 13.25 6.41 15.51
N THR A 459 14.18 7.23 16.00
CA THR A 459 15.14 7.94 15.15
C THR A 459 16.55 7.58 15.55
N GLU A 460 17.33 7.09 14.60
CA GLU A 460 18.72 6.73 14.82
C GLU A 460 19.55 6.97 13.56
N ARG A 461 20.66 7.72 13.70
CA ARG A 461 21.64 7.93 12.62
C ARG A 461 21.03 8.39 11.29
N GLY A 462 20.11 9.36 11.36
CA GLY A 462 19.50 10.00 10.20
C GLY A 462 18.23 9.34 9.67
N LEU A 463 17.94 8.09 10.07
CA LEU A 463 16.69 7.40 9.73
C LEU A 463 15.67 7.54 10.85
N THR A 464 14.46 7.94 10.51
CA THR A 464 13.27 7.86 11.38
C THR A 464 12.35 6.75 10.88
N PHE A 465 11.99 5.83 11.77
CA PHE A 465 11.01 4.78 11.53
C PHE A 465 9.77 5.02 12.41
N PHE A 466 8.59 5.09 11.77
CA PHE A 466 7.30 5.25 12.42
C PHE A 466 6.44 4.01 12.24
N GLU A 467 5.64 3.73 13.25
CA GLU A 467 4.59 2.73 13.20
C GLU A 467 3.31 3.32 13.74
N VAL A 468 2.23 3.16 12.99
CA VAL A 468 0.95 3.78 13.32
C VAL A 468 -0.05 2.67 13.66
N ALA A 469 -0.49 2.66 14.90
CA ALA A 469 -1.51 1.75 15.37
C ALA A 469 -2.83 2.01 14.63
N LEU A 470 -3.59 0.93 14.41
CA LEU A 470 -4.92 0.97 13.78
C LEU A 470 -4.95 1.46 12.32
N SER A 471 -3.78 1.71 11.71
CA SER A 471 -3.66 2.14 10.31
C SER A 471 -3.30 0.95 9.43
N GLY A 472 -3.88 0.91 8.23
CA GLY A 472 -3.61 -0.09 7.20
C GLY A 472 -2.46 0.33 6.29
N HIS A 473 -2.47 -0.16 5.06
CA HIS A 473 -1.47 0.12 4.02
C HIS A 473 -1.41 1.60 3.58
N MET A 474 -2.55 2.31 3.68
CA MET A 474 -2.72 3.71 3.29
C MET A 474 -3.11 4.59 4.48
#